data_AF-A0A063Y5P1-F1
#
_entry.id   AF-A0A063Y5P1-F1
#
_cell.length_a   1.000
_cell.length_b   1.000
_cell.length_c   1.000
_cell.angle_alpha   90.00
_cell.angle_beta   90.00
_cell.angle_gamma   90.00
#
_symmetry.space_group_name_H-M   'P 1'
#
loop_
_entity.id
_entity.type
_entity.pdbx_description
1 polymer ?
#
loop_
_entity_poly.entity_id
_entity_poly.type
_entity_poly.pdbx_seq_one_letter_code
_entity_poly.pdbx_strand_id
1 'polypeptide(L)'
;MRQLIQVIACAAVSLLTVALAMAFLFLFLEQISPSELFTSSAAFRVGFQATLLFGVLPAILFGAPAYWWIWRQGQARWLTILPLGAVLGLLVFLLDSALISWGVGCGVLVAGLTHILARRWLGAKPSGC
;
A
#
# COMPACT_ATOMS: atom_id res chain seq x y z
N MET A 1 15.64 -15.18 -7.54
CA MET A 1 15.53 -14.02 -6.63
C MET A 1 15.24 -12.70 -7.34
N ARG A 2 15.78 -12.45 -8.55
CA ARG A 2 15.59 -11.20 -9.31
C ARG A 2 14.13 -10.71 -9.42
N GLN A 3 13.17 -11.61 -9.67
CA GLN A 3 11.74 -11.27 -9.73
C GLN A 3 11.15 -10.81 -8.40
N LEU A 4 11.58 -11.39 -7.28
CA LEU A 4 11.09 -11.00 -5.95
C LEU A 4 11.57 -9.58 -5.61
N ILE A 5 12.82 -9.26 -5.93
CA ILE A 5 13.38 -7.91 -5.75
C ILE A 5 12.59 -6.88 -6.57
N GLN A 6 12.20 -7.24 -7.81
CA GLN A 6 11.35 -6.38 -8.64
C GLN A 6 9.97 -6.15 -8.00
N VAL A 7 9.32 -7.18 -7.45
CA VAL A 7 8.04 -7.01 -6.73
C VAL A 7 8.21 -6.12 -5.51
N ILE A 8 9.28 -6.29 -4.72
CA ILE A 8 9.59 -5.45 -3.57
C ILE A 8 9.76 -3.99 -4.01
N ALA A 9 10.48 -3.74 -5.11
CA ALA A 9 10.64 -2.40 -5.66
C ALA A 9 9.29 -1.80 -6.11
N CYS A 10 8.44 -2.58 -6.79
CA CYS A 10 7.09 -2.14 -7.16
C CYS A 10 6.22 -1.82 -5.94
N ALA A 11 6.31 -2.63 -4.88
CA ALA A 11 5.59 -2.41 -3.63
C ALA A 11 6.06 -1.13 -2.92
N ALA A 12 7.38 -0.91 -2.86
CA ALA A 12 7.96 0.30 -2.28
C ALA A 12 7.54 1.56 -3.04
N VAL A 13 7.58 1.54 -4.38
CA VAL A 13 7.11 2.67 -5.22
C VAL A 13 5.61 2.93 -5.02
N SER A 14 4.80 1.87 -4.98
CA SER A 14 3.36 1.98 -4.75
C SER A 14 3.06 2.59 -3.38
N LEU A 15 3.77 2.12 -2.34
CA LEU A 15 3.64 2.64 -0.99
C LEU A 15 4.04 4.12 -0.92
N LEU A 16 5.17 4.52 -1.53
CA LEU A 16 5.58 5.93 -1.57
C LEU A 16 4.55 6.80 -2.29
N THR A 17 3.96 6.30 -3.37
CA THR A 17 2.93 7.03 -4.13
C THR A 17 1.66 7.22 -3.29
N VAL A 18 1.22 6.17 -2.60
CA VAL A 18 0.06 6.25 -1.69
C VAL A 18 0.36 7.15 -0.48
N ALA A 19 1.56 7.07 0.10
CA ALA A 19 1.97 7.93 1.20
C ALA A 19 1.99 9.40 0.81
N LEU A 20 2.49 9.74 -0.39
CA LEU A 20 2.44 11.11 -0.92
C LEU A 20 1.00 11.56 -1.15
N ALA A 21 0.16 10.73 -1.77
CA ALA A 21 -1.24 11.07 -1.99
C ALA A 21 -1.99 11.33 -0.66
N MET A 22 -1.72 10.52 0.37
CA MET A 22 -2.28 10.73 1.71
C MET A 22 -1.75 12.00 2.37
N ALA A 23 -0.46 12.31 2.22
CA ALA A 23 0.11 13.54 2.73
C ALA A 23 -0.57 14.79 2.12
N PHE A 24 -0.85 14.77 0.82
CA PHE A 24 -1.62 15.82 0.15
C PHE A 24 -3.09 15.86 0.60
N LEU A 25 -3.72 14.70 0.82
CA LEU A 25 -5.09 14.64 1.35
C LEU A 25 -5.18 15.30 2.74
N PHE A 26 -4.26 14.97 3.65
CA PHE A 26 -4.21 15.58 4.99
C PHE A 26 -3.94 17.09 4.92
N LEU A 27 -3.01 17.52 4.05
CA LEU A 27 -2.76 18.94 3.83
C LEU A 27 -4.02 19.68 3.34
N PHE A 28 -4.77 19.07 2.41
CA PHE A 28 -5.99 19.64 1.88
C PHE A 28 -7.12 19.69 2.90
N LEU A 29 -7.29 18.64 3.70
CA LEU A 29 -8.26 18.61 4.80
C LEU A 29 -7.96 19.70 5.84
N GLU A 30 -6.67 19.91 6.16
CA GLU A 30 -6.24 20.98 7.05
C GLU A 30 -6.54 22.38 6.50
N GLN A 31 -6.52 22.57 5.17
CA GLN A 31 -6.91 23.86 4.57
C GLN A 31 -8.41 24.12 4.64
N ILE A 32 -9.23 23.08 4.54
CA ILE A 32 -10.70 23.20 4.59
C ILE A 32 -11.17 23.37 6.04
N SER A 33 -10.57 22.64 6.96
CA SER A 33 -10.92 22.63 8.37
C SER A 33 -9.65 22.78 9.21
N PRO A 34 -9.08 23.99 9.30
CA PRO A 34 -7.85 24.23 10.02
C PRO A 34 -8.05 23.88 11.49
N SER A 35 -7.16 23.05 11.99
CA SER A 35 -7.07 22.66 13.39
C SER A 35 -6.11 23.59 14.11
N GLU A 36 -6.40 23.93 15.36
CA GLU A 36 -5.43 24.68 16.18
C GLU A 36 -4.24 23.81 16.61
N LEU A 37 -4.32 22.50 16.38
CA LEU A 37 -3.36 21.50 16.84
C LEU A 37 -2.24 21.25 15.83
N PHE A 38 -2.45 21.50 14.53
CA PHE A 38 -1.46 21.23 13.50
C PHE A 38 -1.23 22.41 12.57
N THR A 39 0.03 22.71 12.30
CA THR A 39 0.39 23.54 11.15
C THR A 39 0.27 22.71 9.86
N SER A 40 0.03 23.35 8.71
CA SER A 40 -0.11 22.66 7.42
C SER A 40 1.10 21.76 7.09
N SER A 41 2.31 22.17 7.50
CA SER A 41 3.53 21.38 7.34
C SER A 41 3.57 20.15 8.26
N ALA A 42 3.00 20.25 9.47
CA ALA A 42 2.88 19.12 10.40
C ALA A 42 1.85 18.11 9.90
N ALA A 43 0.69 18.56 9.41
CA ALA A 43 -0.35 17.69 8.85
C ALA A 43 0.17 16.84 7.68
N PHE A 44 0.91 17.46 6.73
CA PHE A 44 1.56 16.75 5.63
C PHE A 44 2.56 15.68 6.14
N ARG A 45 3.43 16.05 7.09
CA ARG A 45 4.42 15.13 7.65
C ARG A 45 3.79 13.96 8.37
N VAL A 46 2.75 14.19 9.17
CA VAL A 46 2.03 13.14 9.89
C VAL A 46 1.38 12.16 8.91
N GLY A 47 0.65 12.65 7.91
CA GLY A 47 0.02 11.80 6.89
C GLY A 47 1.05 10.95 6.12
N PHE A 48 2.18 11.54 5.74
CA PHE A 48 3.27 10.82 5.06
C PHE A 48 3.94 9.77 5.96
N GLN A 49 4.37 10.18 7.16
CA GLN A 49 5.14 9.34 8.07
C GLN A 49 4.29 8.19 8.62
N ALA A 50 3.04 8.45 9.01
CA ALA A 50 2.14 7.41 9.49
C ALA A 50 1.91 6.35 8.40
N THR A 51 1.60 6.77 7.16
CA THR A 51 1.39 5.83 6.05
C THR A 51 2.64 5.00 5.75
N LEU A 52 3.83 5.60 5.82
CA LEU A 52 5.10 4.89 5.64
C LEU A 52 5.39 3.90 6.76
N LEU A 53 5.34 4.36 8.03
CA LEU A 53 5.67 3.54 9.19
C LEU A 53 4.75 2.31 9.28
N PHE A 54 3.45 2.54 9.14
CA PHE A 54 2.47 1.45 9.23
C PHE A 54 2.37 0.62 7.95
N GLY A 55 2.73 1.18 6.79
CA GLY A 55 2.64 0.49 5.51
C GLY A 55 3.88 -0.31 5.12
N VAL A 56 5.09 0.13 5.49
CA VAL A 56 6.37 -0.50 5.06
C VAL A 56 6.45 -1.95 5.50
N LEU A 57 6.25 -2.22 6.79
CA LEU A 57 6.33 -3.56 7.35
C LEU A 57 5.35 -4.53 6.66
N PRO A 58 4.02 -4.28 6.66
CA PRO A 58 3.08 -5.19 6.03
C PRO A 58 3.26 -5.28 4.52
N ALA A 59 3.58 -4.20 3.81
CA ALA A 59 3.73 -4.22 2.36
C ALA A 59 5.00 -4.97 1.90
N ILE A 60 6.14 -4.74 2.56
CA ILE A 60 7.42 -5.32 2.13
C ILE A 60 7.63 -6.72 2.68
N LEU A 61 7.34 -6.96 3.96
CA LEU A 61 7.62 -8.27 4.59
C LEU A 61 6.56 -9.32 4.29
N PHE A 62 5.30 -8.93 4.16
CA PHE A 62 4.20 -9.87 3.95
C PHE A 62 3.59 -9.72 2.55
N GLY A 63 3.29 -8.49 2.12
CA GLY A 63 2.64 -8.19 0.85
C GLY A 63 3.44 -8.61 -0.37
N ALA A 64 4.71 -8.19 -0.49
CA ALA A 64 5.54 -8.51 -1.64
C ALA A 64 5.84 -10.03 -1.77
N PRO A 65 6.20 -10.77 -0.70
CA PRO A 65 6.36 -12.22 -0.77
C PRO A 65 5.06 -12.95 -1.09
N ALA A 66 3.94 -12.57 -0.46
CA ALA A 66 2.63 -13.18 -0.72
C ALA A 66 2.19 -12.93 -2.17
N TYR A 67 2.33 -11.70 -2.67
CA TYR A 67 2.04 -11.37 -4.06
C TYR A 67 2.89 -12.21 -5.02
N TRP A 68 4.20 -12.29 -4.76
CA TRP A 68 5.11 -13.07 -5.59
C TRP A 68 4.77 -14.57 -5.58
N TRP A 69 4.37 -15.11 -4.44
CA TRP A 69 3.90 -16.49 -4.32
C TRP A 69 2.64 -16.74 -5.15
N ILE A 70 1.64 -15.85 -5.05
CA ILE A 70 0.39 -15.92 -5.82
C ILE A 70 0.67 -15.76 -7.32
N TRP A 71 1.54 -14.82 -7.70
CA TRP A 71 1.98 -14.62 -9.09
C TRP A 71 2.68 -15.86 -9.62
N ARG A 72 3.50 -16.52 -8.80
CA ARG A 72 4.16 -17.78 -9.19
C ARG A 72 3.17 -18.89 -9.51
N GLN A 73 2.03 -18.94 -8.84
CA GLN A 73 0.99 -19.93 -9.09
C GLN A 73 0.07 -19.56 -10.27
N GLY A 74 0.29 -18.44 -10.96
CA GLY A 74 -0.59 -17.97 -12.03
C GLY A 74 -1.92 -17.40 -11.53
N GLN A 75 -2.07 -17.24 -10.21
CA GLN A 75 -3.30 -16.81 -9.54
C GLN A 75 -3.31 -15.31 -9.25
N ALA A 76 -2.37 -14.52 -9.79
CA ALA A 76 -2.32 -13.06 -9.58
C ALA A 76 -3.45 -12.33 -10.33
N ARG A 77 -4.66 -12.42 -9.78
CA ARG A 77 -5.88 -11.75 -10.24
C ARG A 77 -6.30 -10.68 -9.24
N TRP A 78 -7.07 -9.70 -9.70
CA TRP A 78 -7.64 -8.64 -8.87
C TRP A 78 -8.40 -9.21 -7.66
N LEU A 79 -9.18 -10.28 -7.87
CA LEU A 79 -9.95 -10.96 -6.82
C LEU A 79 -9.10 -11.53 -5.68
N THR A 80 -7.83 -11.86 -5.93
CA THR A 80 -6.91 -12.36 -4.89
C THR A 80 -6.07 -11.26 -4.26
N ILE A 81 -5.75 -10.21 -5.01
CA ILE A 81 -4.79 -9.20 -4.58
C ILE A 81 -5.46 -8.08 -3.78
N LEU A 82 -6.69 -7.69 -4.14
CA LEU A 82 -7.42 -6.68 -3.38
C LEU A 82 -7.73 -7.15 -1.95
N PRO A 83 -8.20 -8.40 -1.71
CA PRO A 83 -8.37 -8.89 -0.34
C PRO A 83 -7.06 -9.01 0.40
N LEU A 84 -5.96 -9.38 -0.26
CA LEU A 84 -4.64 -9.41 0.37
C LEU A 84 -4.25 -8.02 0.88
N GLY A 85 -4.44 -6.98 0.06
CA GLY A 85 -4.23 -5.59 0.45
C GLY A 85 -5.13 -5.16 1.61
N ALA A 86 -6.41 -5.53 1.55
CA ALA A 86 -7.37 -5.23 2.61
C ALA A 86 -6.98 -5.90 3.94
N VAL A 87 -6.62 -7.19 3.94
CA VAL A 87 -6.20 -7.94 5.13
C VAL A 87 -4.93 -7.34 5.73
N LEU A 88 -3.95 -6.98 4.91
CA LEU A 88 -2.73 -6.32 5.38
C LEU A 88 -3.01 -4.93 5.95
N GLY A 89 -3.92 -4.17 5.33
CA GLY A 89 -4.40 -2.89 5.85
C GLY A 89 -5.18 -3.03 7.15
N LEU A 90 -5.90 -4.15 7.33
CA LEU A 90 -6.66 -4.45 8.53
C LEU A 90 -5.75 -4.73 9.73
N LEU A 91 -4.47 -5.09 9.53
CA LEU A 91 -3.50 -5.20 10.62
C LEU A 91 -3.29 -3.88 11.37
N VAL A 92 -3.61 -2.73 10.76
CA VAL A 92 -3.60 -1.42 11.42
C VAL A 92 -4.61 -1.37 12.59
N PHE A 93 -5.66 -2.19 12.58
CA PHE A 93 -6.59 -2.35 13.69
C PHE A 93 -5.89 -2.67 15.02
N LEU A 94 -4.79 -3.44 14.98
CA LEU A 94 -4.04 -3.83 16.18
C LEU A 94 -3.36 -2.64 16.86
N LEU A 95 -3.24 -1.50 16.17
CA LEU A 95 -2.64 -0.27 16.67
C LEU A 95 -3.73 0.71 17.11
N ASP A 96 -4.72 0.95 16.26
CA ASP A 96 -5.86 1.80 16.58
C ASP A 96 -7.08 1.45 15.70
N SER A 97 -8.22 1.23 16.34
CA SER A 97 -9.49 0.98 15.67
C SER A 97 -10.03 2.17 14.85
N ALA A 98 -9.64 3.41 15.20
CA ALA A 98 -10.02 4.59 14.42
C ALA A 98 -9.33 4.63 13.04
N LEU A 99 -8.22 3.93 12.89
CA LEU A 99 -7.40 3.92 11.67
C LEU A 99 -7.77 2.78 10.70
N ILE A 100 -8.74 1.92 11.01
CA ILE A 100 -9.07 0.73 10.20
C ILE A 100 -9.44 1.11 8.76
N SER A 101 -10.39 2.03 8.59
CA SER A 101 -10.88 2.43 7.26
C SER A 101 -9.76 3.02 6.41
N TRP A 102 -8.87 3.81 7.05
CA TRP A 102 -7.69 4.37 6.42
C TRP A 102 -6.67 3.28 6.04
N GLY A 103 -6.36 2.37 6.96
CA GLY A 103 -5.43 1.26 6.76
C GLY A 103 -5.87 0.33 5.64
N VAL A 104 -7.14 -0.07 5.63
CA VAL A 104 -7.75 -0.90 4.58
C VAL A 104 -7.71 -0.18 3.24
N GLY A 105 -8.12 1.09 3.19
CA GLY A 105 -8.08 1.89 1.96
C GLY A 105 -6.68 2.00 1.37
N CYS A 106 -5.68 2.32 2.20
CA CYS A 106 -4.29 2.36 1.78
C CYS A 106 -3.77 1.00 1.32
N GLY A 107 -4.05 -0.07 2.08
CA GLY A 107 -3.61 -1.42 1.76
C GLY A 107 -4.13 -1.91 0.41
N VAL A 108 -5.41 -1.64 0.11
CA VAL A 108 -6.02 -1.96 -1.18
C VAL A 108 -5.37 -1.16 -2.32
N LEU A 109 -5.15 0.15 -2.13
CA LEU A 109 -4.50 0.99 -3.14
C LEU A 109 -3.05 0.55 -3.42
N VAL A 110 -2.28 0.29 -2.37
CA VAL A 110 -0.89 -0.19 -2.49
C VAL A 110 -0.86 -1.53 -3.22
N ALA A 111 -1.71 -2.49 -2.84
CA ALA A 111 -1.78 -3.79 -3.50
C ALA A 111 -2.19 -3.69 -4.97
N GLY A 112 -3.16 -2.83 -5.29
CA GLY A 112 -3.61 -2.58 -6.65
C GLY A 112 -2.54 -1.93 -7.53
N LEU A 113 -1.88 -0.88 -7.04
CA LEU A 113 -0.75 -0.24 -7.74
C LEU A 113 0.41 -1.21 -7.93
N THR A 114 0.75 -1.98 -6.89
CA THR A 114 1.79 -3.00 -6.96
C THR A 114 1.46 -4.02 -8.03
N HIS A 115 0.20 -4.45 -8.12
CA HIS A 115 -0.24 -5.38 -9.16
C HIS A 115 -0.07 -4.82 -10.57
N ILE A 116 -0.49 -3.57 -10.80
CA ILE A 116 -0.38 -2.90 -12.10
C ILE A 116 1.10 -2.78 -12.51
N LEU A 117 1.94 -2.27 -11.61
CA LEU A 117 3.37 -2.11 -11.83
C LEU A 117 4.05 -3.46 -12.07
N ALA A 118 3.80 -4.44 -11.21
CA ALA A 118 4.38 -5.77 -11.31
C ALA A 118 3.95 -6.48 -12.60
N ARG A 119 2.67 -6.40 -13.02
CA ARG A 119 2.22 -6.96 -14.30
C ARG A 119 2.93 -6.32 -15.50
N ARG A 120 3.17 -5.01 -15.47
CA ARG A 120 3.87 -4.30 -16.54
C ARG A 120 5.35 -4.70 -16.64
N TRP A 121 6.01 -4.90 -15.50
CA TRP A 121 7.45 -5.15 -15.44
C TRP A 121 7.85 -6.63 -15.49
N LEU A 122 7.08 -7.50 -14.84
CA LEU A 122 7.32 -8.96 -14.82
C LEU A 122 6.61 -9.69 -15.96
N GLY A 123 5.71 -9.00 -16.67
CA GLY A 123 4.80 -9.59 -17.64
C GLY A 123 3.66 -10.39 -16.97
N ALA A 124 2.68 -10.77 -17.79
CA ALA A 124 1.76 -11.84 -17.39
C ALA A 124 2.55 -13.14 -17.28
N LYS A 125 2.48 -13.83 -16.13
CA LYS A 125 3.10 -15.16 -16.03
C LYS A 125 2.39 -16.11 -17.01
N PRO A 126 3.10 -16.99 -17.74
CA PRO A 126 2.50 -17.92 -18.68
C PRO A 126 1.45 -18.79 -17.97
N SER A 127 0.26 -18.87 -18.54
CA SER A 127 -0.69 -19.93 -18.24
C SER A 127 -0.01 -21.25 -18.62
N GLY A 128 0.60 -21.90 -17.63
CA GLY A 128 1.07 -23.27 -17.76
C GLY A 128 -0.12 -24.20 -17.67
N CYS A 129 -0.49 -24.74 -18.84
CA CYS A 129 -1.56 -25.73 -19.12
C CYS A 129 -3.00 -25.21 -18.99
#